data_AF-A0A3B9IY14-F1
#
_entry.id   AF-A0A3B9IY14-F1
#
_cell.length_a   1.000
_cell.length_b   1.000
_cell.length_c   1.000
_cell.angle_alpha   90.00
_cell.angle_beta   90.00
_cell.angle_gamma   90.00
#
_symmetry.space_group_name_H-M   'P 1'
#
loop_
_entity.id
_entity.type
_entity.pdbx_description
1 polymer ?
#
loop_
_entity_poly.entity_id
_entity_poly.type
_entity_poly.pdbx_seq_one_letter_code
_entity_poly.pdbx_strand_id
1 'polypeptide(L)'
;ELISESVSSVRETISLKEKSVVENTDFSMEVVETGAEFVSYIEIDKFNQDKQVYIEKLLNAVNDSLLRFGSKVSRGYGMVKIISLKKISFDLGNNLDKWLDFDMFSESVWDSTEEFVSDNRFSGFYSIRIAVKQKSSLSIRVFDTGTARENEKYVPDQKHITLRNGKAVITGTSWAGAFRERFRLFAGDERTEMLFGSENNSRSRITFSESVIDNCIFKNTTRNSIDRFSSKIKSGAIYIERNCSDGTAELFINVPDDISENDKKCLSAVIFDLNLGLLSVGGLASVGHGMFSIENISVNGTDKTYCLEKNDLYGLWR
;
A
#
# COMPACT_ATOMS: atom_id res chain seq x y z
N GLU A 1 16.31 5.27 -15.18
CA GLU A 1 16.78 6.60 -14.76
C GLU A 1 15.67 7.28 -13.97
N LEU A 2 15.97 7.89 -12.81
CA LEU A 2 14.99 8.69 -12.08
C LEU A 2 14.74 9.98 -12.86
N ILE A 3 13.48 10.28 -13.14
CA ILE A 3 13.09 11.47 -13.92
C ILE A 3 12.37 12.52 -13.06
N SER A 4 12.06 12.20 -11.80
CA SER A 4 11.58 13.14 -10.81
C SER A 4 12.47 13.18 -9.57
N GLU A 5 12.37 14.26 -8.79
CA GLU A 5 13.11 14.40 -7.53
C GLU A 5 12.68 13.29 -6.56
N SER A 6 13.57 12.31 -6.32
CA SER A 6 13.30 11.22 -5.38
C SER A 6 13.73 11.62 -3.97
N VAL A 7 12.87 11.38 -2.99
CA VAL A 7 13.18 11.58 -1.58
C VAL A 7 13.39 10.22 -0.93
N SER A 8 14.52 10.03 -0.24
CA SER A 8 14.66 8.92 0.69
C SER A 8 14.26 9.32 2.11
N SER A 9 13.62 8.41 2.83
CA SER A 9 13.29 8.55 4.23
C SER A 9 13.55 7.27 5.00
N VAL A 10 13.71 7.39 6.33
CA VAL A 10 13.85 6.23 7.22
C VAL A 10 12.46 5.82 7.70
N ARG A 11 12.08 4.56 7.45
CA ARG A 11 10.86 3.94 7.97
C ARG A 11 11.21 3.09 9.18
N GLU A 12 10.84 3.57 10.36
CA GLU A 12 10.94 2.80 11.59
C GLU A 12 9.86 1.70 11.60
N THR A 13 10.28 0.48 11.91
CA THR A 13 9.36 -0.65 12.11
C THR A 13 9.66 -1.31 13.43
N ILE A 14 8.65 -1.41 14.29
CA ILE A 14 8.72 -2.04 15.61
C ILE A 14 7.77 -3.22 15.70
N SER A 15 8.11 -4.22 16.51
CA SER A 15 7.20 -5.33 16.82
C SER A 15 6.21 -4.92 17.91
N LEU A 16 4.93 -5.30 17.72
CA LEU A 16 3.87 -5.07 18.69
C LEU A 16 3.29 -6.41 19.17
N LYS A 17 3.13 -6.56 20.49
CA LYS A 17 2.36 -7.64 21.11
C LYS A 17 1.22 -7.01 21.92
N GLU A 18 -0.02 -7.39 21.64
CA GLU A 18 -1.22 -6.78 22.27
C GLU A 18 -1.22 -5.24 22.20
N LYS A 19 -0.76 -4.68 21.07
CA LYS A 19 -0.61 -3.23 20.84
C LYS A 19 0.41 -2.52 21.74
N SER A 20 1.26 -3.26 22.44
CA SER A 20 2.41 -2.75 23.20
C SER A 20 3.71 -3.05 22.46
N VAL A 21 4.68 -2.13 22.52
CA VAL A 21 6.00 -2.29 21.88
C VAL A 21 6.78 -3.41 22.55
N VAL A 22 7.35 -4.31 21.75
CA VAL A 22 8.30 -5.31 22.23
C VAL A 22 9.70 -4.69 22.26
N GLU A 23 10.39 -4.75 23.40
CA GLU A 23 11.74 -4.20 23.55
C GLU A 23 12.74 -4.82 22.55
N ASN A 24 13.71 -4.03 22.09
CA ASN A 24 14.79 -4.43 21.17
C ASN A 24 14.34 -4.94 19.78
N THR A 25 13.28 -4.36 19.21
CA THR A 25 12.76 -4.74 17.89
C THR A 25 12.79 -3.59 16.88
N ASP A 26 13.88 -2.84 16.80
CA ASP A 26 14.07 -1.81 15.77
C ASP A 26 14.53 -2.44 14.45
N PHE A 27 13.68 -2.37 13.42
CA PHE A 27 13.95 -2.83 12.07
C PHE A 27 13.85 -1.69 11.05
N SER A 28 14.40 -0.53 11.41
CA SER A 28 14.44 0.65 10.55
C SER A 28 15.10 0.37 9.20
N MET A 29 14.54 0.95 8.15
CA MET A 29 15.04 0.80 6.78
C MET A 29 14.92 2.10 6.00
N GLU A 30 15.85 2.33 5.08
CA GLU A 30 15.75 3.42 4.12
C GLU A 30 14.77 3.04 3.01
N VAL A 31 13.88 3.95 2.66
CA VAL A 31 12.89 3.78 1.61
C VAL A 31 12.90 4.97 0.66
N VAL A 32 12.64 4.72 -0.62
CA VAL A 32 12.26 5.77 -1.55
C VAL A 32 10.78 6.06 -1.34
N GLU A 33 10.43 7.33 -1.12
CA GLU A 33 9.07 7.74 -0.85
C GLU A 33 8.14 7.54 -2.06
N THR A 34 6.86 7.26 -1.79
CA THR A 34 5.82 7.12 -2.82
C THR A 34 5.70 8.41 -3.63
N GLY A 35 5.73 8.27 -4.96
CA GLY A 35 5.67 9.40 -5.92
C GLY A 35 6.96 9.61 -6.71
N ALA A 36 8.03 8.87 -6.41
CA ALA A 36 9.21 8.86 -7.28
C ALA A 36 8.88 8.25 -8.65
N GLU A 37 9.34 8.90 -9.72
CA GLU A 37 9.13 8.49 -11.10
C GLU A 37 10.48 8.13 -11.75
N PHE A 38 10.49 7.03 -12.49
CA PHE A 38 11.66 6.59 -13.23
C PHE A 38 11.26 6.05 -14.60
N VAL A 39 12.19 6.16 -15.54
CA VAL A 39 12.10 5.57 -16.89
C VAL A 39 12.97 4.34 -16.95
N SER A 40 12.48 3.30 -17.62
CA SER A 40 13.21 2.08 -17.92
C SER A 40 12.95 1.66 -19.36
N TYR A 41 13.96 1.09 -19.99
CA TYR A 41 13.90 0.64 -21.39
C TYR A 41 13.99 -0.89 -21.44
N ILE A 42 13.21 -1.50 -22.33
CA ILE A 42 13.26 -2.94 -22.62
C ILE A 42 13.51 -3.09 -24.12
N GLU A 43 14.63 -3.69 -24.48
CA GLU A 43 14.99 -3.96 -25.87
C GLU A 43 14.79 -5.44 -26.22
N ILE A 44 14.26 -5.71 -27.41
CA ILE A 44 14.08 -7.06 -27.96
C ILE A 44 14.77 -7.12 -29.32
N ASP A 45 15.97 -7.69 -29.35
CA ASP A 45 16.83 -7.81 -30.54
C ASP A 45 16.27 -8.73 -31.64
N LYS A 46 15.62 -9.81 -31.23
CA LYS A 46 15.05 -10.85 -32.10
C LYS A 46 13.60 -11.05 -31.70
N PHE A 47 12.74 -10.26 -32.31
CA PHE A 47 11.31 -10.33 -32.08
C PHE A 47 10.79 -11.74 -32.41
N ASN A 48 10.10 -12.33 -31.45
CA ASN A 48 9.20 -13.43 -31.69
C ASN A 48 7.94 -13.21 -30.84
N GLN A 49 6.85 -13.85 -31.24
CA GLN A 49 5.55 -13.65 -30.60
C GLN A 49 5.57 -14.08 -29.11
N ASP A 50 6.35 -15.10 -28.77
CA ASP A 50 6.47 -15.58 -27.39
C ASP A 50 7.11 -14.54 -26.45
N LYS A 51 8.21 -13.90 -26.86
CA LYS A 51 8.89 -12.85 -26.09
C LYS A 51 7.97 -11.65 -25.86
N GLN A 52 7.19 -11.26 -26.87
CA GLN A 52 6.19 -10.20 -26.72
C GLN A 52 5.16 -10.58 -25.65
N VAL A 53 4.63 -11.80 -25.71
CA VAL A 53 3.66 -12.30 -24.71
C VAL A 53 4.27 -12.29 -23.30
N TYR A 54 5.54 -12.66 -23.13
CA TYR A 54 6.19 -12.60 -21.82
C TYR A 54 6.36 -11.17 -21.29
N ILE A 55 6.74 -10.22 -22.15
CA ILE A 55 6.91 -8.81 -21.76
C ILE A 55 5.56 -8.19 -21.42
N GLU A 56 4.53 -8.43 -22.22
CA GLU A 56 3.17 -7.98 -21.89
C GLU A 56 2.73 -8.57 -20.55
N LYS A 57 2.90 -9.87 -20.31
CA LYS A 57 2.63 -10.47 -18.98
C LYS A 57 3.39 -9.77 -17.85
N LEU A 58 4.66 -9.42 -18.05
CA LEU A 58 5.45 -8.67 -17.06
C LEU A 58 4.87 -7.27 -16.82
N LEU A 59 4.53 -6.55 -17.87
CA LEU A 59 3.94 -5.20 -17.79
C LEU A 59 2.59 -5.22 -17.07
N ASN A 60 1.77 -6.23 -17.33
CA ASN A 60 0.50 -6.42 -16.63
C ASN A 60 0.72 -6.76 -15.15
N ALA A 61 1.72 -7.59 -14.82
CA ALA A 61 2.09 -7.85 -13.44
C ALA A 61 2.55 -6.58 -12.69
N VAL A 62 3.19 -5.63 -13.39
CA VAL A 62 3.50 -4.31 -12.82
C VAL A 62 2.23 -3.50 -12.59
N ASN A 63 1.36 -3.38 -13.60
CA ASN A 63 0.10 -2.64 -13.49
C ASN A 63 -0.82 -3.17 -12.38
N ASP A 64 -0.85 -4.48 -12.21
CA ASP A 64 -1.59 -5.16 -11.14
C ASP A 64 -0.86 -5.11 -9.78
N SER A 65 0.24 -4.36 -9.67
CA SER A 65 1.04 -4.21 -8.45
C SER A 65 1.58 -5.53 -7.87
N LEU A 66 1.66 -6.56 -8.71
CA LEU A 66 2.15 -7.90 -8.39
C LEU A 66 3.67 -7.94 -8.43
N LEU A 67 4.27 -7.39 -9.50
CA LEU A 67 5.71 -7.25 -9.59
C LEU A 67 6.16 -6.04 -8.77
N ARG A 68 7.02 -6.30 -7.79
CA ARG A 68 7.53 -5.30 -6.85
C ARG A 68 9.05 -5.33 -6.81
N PHE A 69 9.65 -4.16 -6.63
CA PHE A 69 11.08 -3.96 -6.73
C PHE A 69 11.71 -3.70 -5.35
N GLY A 70 12.93 -4.20 -5.15
CA GLY A 70 13.68 -3.99 -3.92
C GLY A 70 13.39 -5.01 -2.81
N SER A 71 13.61 -4.60 -1.56
CA SER A 71 13.51 -5.48 -0.38
C SER A 71 12.15 -5.35 0.32
N LYS A 72 11.82 -6.34 1.17
CA LYS A 72 10.59 -6.33 2.00
C LYS A 72 9.29 -6.13 1.19
N VAL A 73 9.25 -6.61 -0.06
CA VAL A 73 8.07 -6.50 -0.94
C VAL A 73 6.80 -7.12 -0.35
N SER A 74 6.94 -8.18 0.45
CA SER A 74 5.82 -8.81 1.17
C SER A 74 5.27 -7.96 2.32
N ARG A 75 5.99 -6.91 2.74
CA ARG A 75 5.57 -5.93 3.73
C ARG A 75 4.98 -4.66 3.10
N GLY A 76 4.75 -4.68 1.79
CA GLY A 76 4.06 -3.63 1.04
C GLY A 76 4.94 -2.60 0.36
N TYR A 77 6.26 -2.77 0.41
CA TYR A 77 7.22 -1.93 -0.31
C TYR A 77 7.39 -2.36 -1.77
N GLY A 78 8.03 -1.50 -2.57
CA GLY A 78 8.46 -1.82 -3.92
C GLY A 78 7.35 -1.79 -4.98
N MET A 79 6.16 -1.33 -4.63
CA MET A 79 5.08 -1.17 -5.59
C MET A 79 5.41 -0.03 -6.55
N VAL A 80 5.28 -0.30 -7.85
CA VAL A 80 5.39 0.69 -8.90
C VAL A 80 4.18 0.55 -9.82
N LYS A 81 3.82 1.63 -10.49
CA LYS A 81 2.73 1.66 -11.46
C LYS A 81 3.27 2.24 -12.76
N ILE A 82 2.82 1.71 -13.89
CA ILE A 82 3.14 2.27 -15.19
C ILE A 82 2.30 3.54 -15.39
N ILE A 83 2.98 4.66 -15.64
CA ILE A 83 2.35 5.96 -15.91
C ILE A 83 2.16 6.16 -17.41
N SER A 84 3.17 5.79 -18.19
CA SER A 84 3.19 5.82 -19.66
C SER A 84 3.95 4.60 -20.16
N LEU A 85 3.49 4.02 -21.26
CA LEU A 85 4.12 2.88 -21.90
C LEU A 85 4.15 3.11 -23.39
N LYS A 86 5.35 3.11 -23.98
CA LYS A 86 5.53 3.38 -25.40
C LYS A 86 6.30 2.24 -26.04
N LYS A 87 5.99 1.97 -27.31
CA LYS A 87 6.60 0.88 -28.08
C LYS A 87 6.97 1.38 -29.46
N ILE A 88 8.22 1.14 -29.85
CA ILE A 88 8.71 1.35 -31.21
C ILE A 88 9.20 -0.01 -31.72
N SER A 89 9.01 -0.28 -33.01
CA SER A 89 9.44 -1.53 -33.63
C SER A 89 10.02 -1.23 -35.00
N PHE A 90 11.15 -1.88 -35.30
CA PHE A 90 11.88 -1.71 -36.55
C PHE A 90 11.93 -3.04 -37.30
N ASP A 91 11.48 -3.03 -38.56
CA ASP A 91 11.79 -4.10 -39.49
C ASP A 91 13.11 -3.79 -40.19
N LEU A 92 14.20 -4.44 -39.78
CA LEU A 92 15.54 -4.16 -40.30
C LEU A 92 15.69 -4.42 -41.81
N GLY A 93 14.79 -5.18 -42.43
CA GLY A 93 14.77 -5.33 -43.89
C GLY A 93 14.37 -4.05 -44.62
N ASN A 94 13.58 -3.18 -43.97
CA ASN A 94 13.00 -1.97 -44.56
C ASN A 94 13.37 -0.67 -43.82
N ASN A 95 13.89 -0.77 -42.59
CA ASN A 95 14.04 0.36 -41.67
C ASN A 95 15.42 0.41 -41.01
N LEU A 96 16.47 -0.14 -41.66
CA LEU A 96 17.84 -0.11 -41.12
C LEU A 96 18.31 1.31 -40.79
N ASP A 97 18.14 2.26 -41.71
CA ASP A 97 18.57 3.66 -41.50
C ASP A 97 17.84 4.30 -40.32
N LYS A 98 16.52 4.08 -40.21
CA LYS A 98 15.72 4.58 -39.08
C LYS A 98 16.14 3.97 -37.74
N TRP A 99 16.56 2.71 -37.73
CA TRP A 99 17.07 2.05 -36.52
C TRP A 99 18.46 2.56 -36.14
N LEU A 100 19.33 2.86 -37.12
CA LEU A 100 20.65 3.45 -36.88
C LEU A 100 20.57 4.88 -36.32
N ASP A 101 19.58 5.65 -36.76
CA ASP A 101 19.30 7.00 -36.27
C ASP A 101 18.52 7.02 -34.94
N PHE A 102 18.03 5.87 -34.48
CA PHE A 102 17.23 5.78 -33.26
C PHE A 102 18.10 5.83 -32.00
N ASP A 103 17.80 6.80 -31.14
CA ASP A 103 18.38 6.92 -29.80
C ASP A 103 17.29 6.73 -28.74
N MET A 104 17.35 5.63 -28.00
CA MET A 104 16.39 5.34 -26.93
C MET A 104 16.48 6.30 -25.75
N PHE A 105 17.59 7.02 -25.57
CA PHE A 105 17.75 7.98 -24.48
C PHE A 105 17.31 9.40 -24.86
N SER A 106 16.90 9.61 -26.12
CA SER A 106 16.34 10.88 -26.58
C SER A 106 14.84 10.97 -26.30
N GLU A 107 14.44 11.90 -25.42
CA GLU A 107 13.02 12.09 -25.02
C GLU A 107 12.10 12.41 -26.21
N SER A 108 12.59 13.21 -27.17
CA SER A 108 11.81 13.64 -28.34
C SER A 108 11.26 12.48 -29.19
N VAL A 109 11.96 11.35 -29.20
CA VAL A 109 11.53 10.17 -29.94
C VAL A 109 10.29 9.56 -29.29
N TRP A 110 10.26 9.54 -27.97
CA TRP A 110 9.14 9.01 -27.20
C TRP A 110 7.96 9.97 -27.19
N ASP A 111 8.15 11.28 -27.11
CA ASP A 111 7.07 12.27 -27.12
C ASP A 111 6.14 12.15 -28.34
N SER A 112 6.70 11.78 -29.48
CA SER A 112 5.96 11.58 -30.74
C SER A 112 5.36 10.18 -30.91
N THR A 113 5.61 9.27 -29.98
CA THR A 113 5.17 7.87 -30.03
C THR A 113 3.84 7.70 -29.29
N GLU A 114 2.90 6.97 -29.91
CA GLU A 114 1.61 6.65 -29.31
C GLU A 114 1.75 5.76 -28.05
N GLU A 115 0.81 5.93 -27.12
CA GLU A 115 0.71 5.08 -25.93
C GLU A 115 0.37 3.64 -26.35
N PHE A 116 1.11 2.70 -25.81
CA PHE A 116 0.91 1.28 -26.00
C PHE A 116 0.06 0.72 -24.86
N VAL A 117 -1.09 0.15 -25.22
CA VAL A 117 -1.96 -0.56 -24.28
C VAL A 117 -1.69 -2.06 -24.37
N SER A 118 -1.37 -2.66 -23.24
CA SER A 118 -1.27 -4.11 -23.10
C SER A 118 -2.63 -4.68 -22.68
N ASP A 119 -3.17 -5.59 -23.49
CA ASP A 119 -4.50 -6.20 -23.26
C ASP A 119 -4.46 -7.54 -22.52
N ASN A 120 -3.26 -8.05 -22.24
CA ASN A 120 -3.14 -9.32 -21.54
C ASN A 120 -3.48 -9.16 -20.04
N ARG A 121 -4.12 -10.15 -19.42
CA ARG A 121 -4.30 -10.18 -17.96
C ARG A 121 -3.30 -11.15 -17.37
N PHE A 122 -2.72 -10.78 -16.23
CA PHE A 122 -1.91 -11.71 -15.46
C PHE A 122 -2.83 -12.75 -14.80
N SER A 123 -2.48 -14.03 -14.86
CA SER A 123 -3.19 -15.14 -14.21
C SER A 123 -2.35 -15.69 -13.06
N GLY A 124 -2.97 -16.32 -12.06
CA GLY A 124 -2.28 -16.83 -10.87
C GLY A 124 -2.59 -16.04 -9.58
N PHE A 125 -3.28 -14.89 -9.69
CA PHE A 125 -3.63 -14.03 -8.55
C PHE A 125 -4.99 -13.36 -8.75
N TYR A 126 -5.61 -13.02 -7.63
CA TYR A 126 -6.65 -12.01 -7.54
C TYR A 126 -6.02 -10.68 -7.11
N SER A 127 -6.19 -9.65 -7.93
CA SER A 127 -5.79 -8.28 -7.68
C SER A 127 -7.01 -7.47 -7.26
N ILE A 128 -7.08 -7.11 -5.98
CA ILE A 128 -8.21 -6.40 -5.37
C ILE A 128 -7.80 -4.95 -5.15
N ARG A 129 -8.51 -4.01 -5.80
CA ARG A 129 -8.35 -2.57 -5.59
C ARG A 129 -9.53 -2.05 -4.80
N ILE A 130 -9.27 -1.34 -3.71
CA ILE A 130 -10.28 -0.81 -2.80
C ILE A 130 -10.03 0.70 -2.63
N ALA A 131 -11.01 1.51 -3.02
CA ALA A 131 -11.05 2.93 -2.66
C ALA A 131 -11.74 3.05 -1.29
N VAL A 132 -11.02 3.56 -0.29
CA VAL A 132 -11.52 3.69 1.08
C VAL A 132 -11.66 5.16 1.49
N LYS A 133 -12.65 5.43 2.33
CA LYS A 133 -12.88 6.72 2.97
C LYS A 133 -12.82 6.59 4.48
N GLN A 134 -12.10 7.50 5.13
CA GLN A 134 -12.02 7.53 6.59
C GLN A 134 -13.40 7.83 7.21
N LYS A 135 -13.81 7.00 8.16
CA LYS A 135 -14.98 7.22 9.03
C LYS A 135 -14.60 7.78 10.39
N SER A 136 -13.33 7.65 10.76
CA SER A 136 -12.78 8.25 11.97
C SER A 136 -11.32 8.68 11.76
N SER A 137 -10.79 9.41 12.73
CA SER A 137 -9.39 9.83 12.73
C SER A 137 -8.45 8.64 12.74
N LEU A 138 -7.32 8.76 12.05
CA LEU A 138 -6.29 7.75 11.96
C LEU A 138 -4.99 8.24 12.60
N SER A 139 -4.34 7.34 13.34
CA SER A 139 -3.01 7.53 13.93
C SER A 139 -2.14 6.32 13.61
N ILE A 140 -1.06 6.54 12.87
CA ILE A 140 -0.02 5.55 12.60
C ILE A 140 1.28 6.21 13.03
N ARG A 141 1.82 5.75 14.16
CA ARG A 141 2.79 6.49 14.95
C ARG A 141 4.18 6.43 14.32
N VAL A 142 4.83 7.59 14.24
CA VAL A 142 6.30 7.69 14.18
C VAL A 142 6.75 8.25 15.54
N PHE A 143 7.79 7.65 16.13
CA PHE A 143 8.39 8.17 17.35
C PHE A 143 9.41 9.23 16.95
N ASP A 144 9.15 10.50 17.25
CA ASP A 144 10.13 11.56 17.03
C ASP A 144 11.23 11.42 18.10
N THR A 145 12.38 10.85 17.75
CA THR A 145 13.56 10.74 18.64
C THR A 145 14.38 12.04 18.71
N GLY A 146 13.78 13.16 18.31
CA GLY A 146 14.25 14.49 18.67
C GLY A 146 15.03 15.17 17.56
N THR A 147 14.34 15.98 16.75
CA THR A 147 14.87 17.29 16.35
C THR A 147 13.71 18.27 16.25
N ALA A 148 13.42 18.97 17.35
CA ALA A 148 12.59 20.15 17.30
C ALA A 148 13.25 21.14 16.32
N ARG A 149 12.60 21.44 15.20
CA ARG A 149 12.99 22.59 14.37
C ARG A 149 12.83 23.83 15.26
N GLU A 150 13.87 24.65 15.36
CA GLU A 150 14.05 25.74 16.35
C GLU A 150 12.93 26.80 16.42
N ASN A 151 11.86 26.70 15.62
CA ASN A 151 10.76 27.68 15.56
C ASN A 151 9.34 27.11 15.81
N GLU A 152 9.17 25.85 16.20
CA GLU A 152 7.84 25.29 16.53
C GLU A 152 7.59 25.24 18.05
N LYS A 153 6.75 26.15 18.57
CA LYS A 153 6.38 26.23 20.00
C LYS A 153 5.56 25.03 20.54
N TYR A 154 5.10 24.13 19.68
CA TYR A 154 4.31 22.94 20.03
C TYR A 154 4.61 21.81 19.04
N VAL A 155 5.62 21.00 19.34
CA VAL A 155 5.93 19.79 18.57
C VAL A 155 5.08 18.63 19.15
N PRO A 156 4.21 17.96 18.37
CA PRO A 156 3.45 16.81 18.84
C PRO A 156 4.35 15.64 19.26
N ASP A 157 4.03 14.98 20.38
CA ASP A 157 4.74 13.80 20.89
C ASP A 157 4.52 12.54 20.01
N GLN A 158 3.39 12.50 19.30
CA GLN A 158 3.12 11.51 18.24
C GLN A 158 2.59 12.21 16.99
N LYS A 159 3.16 11.85 15.85
CA LYS A 159 2.70 12.29 14.54
C LYS A 159 2.26 11.06 13.73
N HIS A 160 1.16 11.23 13.01
CA HIS A 160 0.82 10.33 11.92
C HIS A 160 1.94 10.33 10.87
N ILE A 161 2.28 9.17 10.34
CA ILE A 161 3.31 9.02 9.32
C ILE A 161 2.94 9.78 8.04
N THR A 162 3.87 10.61 7.55
CA THR A 162 3.69 11.39 6.31
C THR A 162 4.85 11.15 5.37
N LEU A 163 4.63 11.41 4.08
CA LEU A 163 5.71 11.66 3.12
C LEU A 163 6.30 13.06 3.35
N ARG A 164 7.45 13.37 2.77
CA ARG A 164 8.09 14.69 2.84
C ARG A 164 7.23 15.80 2.26
N ASN A 165 6.38 15.49 1.27
CA ASN A 165 5.40 16.43 0.72
C ASN A 165 4.21 16.70 1.67
N GLY A 166 4.20 16.10 2.86
CA GLY A 166 3.19 16.31 3.90
C GLY A 166 1.94 15.43 3.77
N LYS A 167 1.82 14.61 2.73
CA LYS A 167 0.70 13.68 2.60
C LYS A 167 0.77 12.56 3.64
N ALA A 168 -0.36 12.27 4.27
CA ALA A 168 -0.51 11.18 5.22
C ALA A 168 -0.48 9.80 4.53
N VAL A 169 -0.04 8.77 5.25
CA VAL A 169 0.21 7.45 4.68
C VAL A 169 -0.24 6.32 5.60
N ILE A 170 -0.76 5.24 5.00
CA ILE A 170 -1.02 3.98 5.66
C ILE A 170 -0.03 2.95 5.12
N THR A 171 0.89 2.49 5.96
CA THR A 171 1.90 1.51 5.53
C THR A 171 1.25 0.17 5.18
N GLY A 172 1.82 -0.56 4.21
CA GLY A 172 1.36 -1.91 3.88
C GLY A 172 1.42 -2.87 5.08
N THR A 173 2.37 -2.68 5.99
CA THR A 173 2.43 -3.42 7.26
C THR A 173 1.25 -3.13 8.19
N SER A 174 0.76 -1.89 8.22
CA SER A 174 -0.41 -1.52 9.03
C SER A 174 -1.67 -2.18 8.50
N TRP A 175 -1.86 -2.16 7.17
CA TRP A 175 -2.94 -2.89 6.51
C TRP A 175 -2.85 -4.39 6.76
N ALA A 176 -1.68 -4.98 6.50
CA ALA A 176 -1.44 -6.41 6.69
C ALA A 176 -1.71 -6.86 8.13
N GLY A 177 -1.27 -6.09 9.13
CA GLY A 177 -1.50 -6.38 10.53
C GLY A 177 -2.99 -6.35 10.91
N ALA A 178 -3.72 -5.32 10.46
CA ALA A 178 -5.16 -5.21 10.72
C ALA A 178 -5.94 -6.36 10.06
N PHE A 179 -5.67 -6.64 8.78
CA PHE A 179 -6.31 -7.74 8.06
C PHE A 179 -5.95 -9.10 8.67
N ARG A 180 -4.69 -9.33 9.05
CA ARG A 180 -4.24 -10.59 9.68
C ARG A 180 -5.00 -10.88 10.96
N GLU A 181 -5.06 -9.91 11.87
CA GLU A 181 -5.74 -10.08 13.16
C GLU A 181 -7.23 -10.37 12.98
N ARG A 182 -7.90 -9.67 12.05
CA ARG A 182 -9.32 -9.90 11.79
C ARG A 182 -9.58 -11.21 11.07
N PHE A 183 -8.75 -11.56 10.09
CA PHE A 183 -8.82 -12.83 9.38
C PHE A 183 -8.65 -14.01 10.34
N ARG A 184 -7.74 -13.90 11.31
CA ARG A 184 -7.53 -14.91 12.36
C ARG A 184 -8.77 -15.24 13.16
N LEU A 185 -9.64 -14.25 13.43
CA LEU A 185 -10.90 -14.48 14.13
C LEU A 185 -11.86 -15.37 13.33
N PHE A 186 -11.79 -15.33 12.01
CA PHE A 186 -12.65 -16.13 11.12
C PHE A 186 -12.03 -17.47 10.73
N ALA A 187 -10.72 -17.49 10.48
CA ALA A 187 -10.01 -18.63 9.89
C ALA A 187 -9.20 -19.46 10.90
N GLY A 188 -8.92 -18.94 12.10
CA GLY A 188 -8.01 -19.56 13.05
C GLY A 188 -6.53 -19.37 12.73
N ASP A 189 -5.65 -19.76 13.65
CA ASP A 189 -4.20 -19.51 13.58
C ASP A 189 -3.54 -20.20 12.38
N GLU A 190 -3.77 -21.50 12.18
CA GLU A 190 -3.11 -22.30 11.15
C GLU A 190 -3.31 -21.69 9.73
N ARG A 191 -4.56 -21.39 9.37
CA ARG A 191 -4.88 -20.77 8.07
C ARG A 191 -4.33 -19.36 7.94
N THR A 192 -4.31 -18.61 9.04
CA THR A 192 -3.73 -17.27 9.07
C THR A 192 -2.24 -17.33 8.77
N GLU A 193 -1.51 -18.27 9.36
CA GLU A 193 -0.09 -18.47 9.09
C GLU A 193 0.19 -18.97 7.67
N MET A 194 -0.70 -19.79 7.09
CA MET A 194 -0.60 -20.22 5.70
C MET A 194 -0.73 -19.07 4.70
N LEU A 195 -1.63 -18.12 4.95
CA LEU A 195 -1.90 -17.00 4.03
C LEU A 195 -0.99 -15.80 4.29
N PHE A 196 -0.89 -15.36 5.54
CA PHE A 196 -0.15 -14.16 5.94
C PHE A 196 1.31 -14.45 6.33
N GLY A 197 1.72 -15.71 6.40
CA GLY A 197 3.06 -16.13 6.81
C GLY A 197 3.24 -16.22 8.33
N SER A 198 4.40 -16.68 8.78
CA SER A 198 4.79 -16.76 10.20
C SER A 198 6.28 -16.43 10.38
N GLU A 199 6.71 -16.24 11.63
CA GLU A 199 8.13 -16.03 11.95
C GLU A 199 8.97 -17.27 11.62
N ASN A 200 8.37 -18.46 11.60
CA ASN A 200 9.02 -19.75 11.36
C ASN A 200 9.10 -20.10 9.85
N ASN A 201 9.43 -19.13 9.00
CA ASN A 201 9.72 -19.28 7.57
C ASN A 201 8.57 -19.56 6.58
N SER A 202 7.28 -19.43 6.94
CA SER A 202 6.25 -19.34 5.89
C SER A 202 6.19 -17.92 5.33
N ARG A 203 6.61 -17.74 4.08
CA ARG A 203 6.52 -16.44 3.38
C ARG A 203 5.05 -16.07 3.22
N SER A 204 4.71 -14.81 3.51
CA SER A 204 3.38 -14.27 3.25
C SER A 204 3.00 -14.43 1.78
N ARG A 205 1.81 -14.99 1.53
CA ARG A 205 1.24 -15.20 0.20
C ARG A 205 0.33 -14.05 -0.23
N ILE A 206 -0.28 -13.37 0.75
CA ILE A 206 -1.05 -12.14 0.53
C ILE A 206 -0.14 -10.91 0.68
N THR A 207 -0.36 -9.89 -0.13
CA THR A 207 0.38 -8.62 -0.06
C THR A 207 -0.55 -7.43 -0.05
N PHE A 208 -0.12 -6.34 0.59
CA PHE A 208 -0.87 -5.10 0.74
C PHE A 208 -0.01 -3.93 0.26
N SER A 209 -0.57 -2.94 -0.44
CA SER A 209 0.15 -1.71 -0.79
C SER A 209 0.28 -0.75 0.40
N GLU A 210 1.25 0.16 0.30
CA GLU A 210 1.16 1.45 1.01
C GLU A 210 0.02 2.28 0.38
N SER A 211 -0.72 3.02 1.20
CA SER A 211 -1.80 3.91 0.74
C SER A 211 -1.47 5.34 1.11
N VAL A 212 -1.42 6.23 0.12
CA VAL A 212 -1.38 7.68 0.37
C VAL A 212 -2.80 8.16 0.65
N ILE A 213 -2.98 8.97 1.68
CA ILE A 213 -4.27 9.54 2.05
C ILE A 213 -4.37 10.94 1.45
N ASP A 214 -5.29 11.09 0.51
CA ASP A 214 -5.61 12.36 -0.11
C ASP A 214 -6.71 13.10 0.67
N ASN A 215 -6.66 14.43 0.58
CA ASN A 215 -7.67 15.34 1.14
C ASN A 215 -7.89 15.24 2.66
N CYS A 216 -6.96 14.64 3.41
CA CYS A 216 -7.16 14.49 4.84
C CYS A 216 -6.89 15.80 5.61
N ILE A 217 -7.67 15.99 6.66
CA ILE A 217 -7.58 17.11 7.58
C ILE A 217 -6.75 16.66 8.78
N PHE A 218 -5.64 17.35 9.02
CA PHE A 218 -4.84 17.15 10.23
C PHE A 218 -5.44 17.92 11.40
N LYS A 219 -5.62 17.24 12.53
CA LYS A 219 -6.06 17.84 13.80
C LYS A 219 -5.10 17.46 14.92
N ASN A 220 -4.73 18.45 15.73
CA ASN A 220 -3.98 18.23 16.96
C ASN A 220 -4.97 17.98 18.10
N THR A 221 -4.82 16.84 18.78
CA THR A 221 -5.62 16.49 19.96
C THR A 221 -4.70 16.42 21.16
N THR A 222 -5.03 17.19 22.20
CA THR A 222 -4.34 17.12 23.48
C THR A 222 -5.06 16.16 24.41
N ARG A 223 -4.37 15.19 24.98
CA ARG A 223 -4.89 14.31 26.04
C ARG A 223 -4.13 14.55 27.34
N ASN A 224 -4.88 14.79 28.41
CA ASN A 224 -4.33 14.87 29.76
C ASN A 224 -4.58 13.55 30.47
N SER A 225 -3.54 12.96 31.06
CA SER A 225 -3.71 11.82 31.96
C SER A 225 -4.15 12.32 33.34
N ILE A 226 -5.37 11.95 33.74
CA ILE A 226 -5.95 12.31 35.05
C ILE A 226 -5.73 11.14 36.00
N ASP A 227 -5.14 11.41 37.17
CA ASP A 227 -5.06 10.41 38.25
C ASP A 227 -6.43 10.28 38.94
N ARG A 228 -7.00 9.08 38.86
CA ARG A 228 -8.33 8.74 39.40
C ARG A 228 -8.46 8.89 40.92
N PHE A 229 -7.34 8.97 41.66
CA PHE A 229 -7.36 9.12 43.11
C PHE A 229 -7.21 10.56 43.56
N SER A 230 -6.44 11.37 42.84
CA SER A 230 -6.13 12.75 43.23
C SER A 230 -6.92 13.80 42.47
N SER A 231 -7.60 13.44 41.36
CA SER A 231 -8.25 14.37 40.42
C SER A 231 -7.33 15.49 39.92
N LYS A 232 -6.02 15.35 40.11
CA LYS A 232 -4.99 16.26 39.61
C LYS A 232 -4.49 15.76 38.27
N ILE A 233 -4.17 16.70 37.39
CA ILE A 233 -3.42 16.42 36.16
C ILE A 233 -2.03 15.94 36.61
N LYS A 234 -1.56 14.79 36.12
CA LYS A 234 -0.16 14.40 36.34
C LYS A 234 0.73 15.48 35.71
N SER A 235 1.54 16.15 36.53
CA SER A 235 2.51 17.15 36.05
C SER A 235 3.39 16.54 34.97
N GLY A 236 3.42 17.15 33.77
CA GLY A 236 4.17 16.65 32.60
C GLY A 236 3.43 15.66 31.70
N ALA A 237 2.15 15.35 31.93
CA ALA A 237 1.38 14.39 31.13
C ALA A 237 0.39 15.05 30.15
N ILE A 238 0.84 16.10 29.45
CA ILE A 238 0.13 16.67 28.30
C ILE A 238 0.63 15.93 27.07
N TYR A 239 -0.24 15.11 26.49
CA TYR A 239 0.07 14.32 25.30
C TYR A 239 -0.52 14.99 24.06
N ILE A 240 0.30 15.46 23.13
CA ILE A 240 -0.19 16.08 21.88
C ILE A 240 -0.06 15.09 20.73
N GLU A 241 -1.20 14.69 20.16
CA GLU A 241 -1.28 13.78 19.02
C GLU A 241 -1.76 14.52 17.77
N ARG A 242 -1.04 14.40 16.65
CA ARG A 242 -1.48 14.91 15.35
C ARG A 242 -2.07 13.78 14.51
N ASN A 243 -3.40 13.81 14.35
CA ASN A 243 -4.19 12.80 13.66
C ASN A 243 -4.64 13.27 12.28
N CYS A 244 -4.85 12.34 11.35
CA CYS A 244 -5.38 12.60 10.00
C CYS A 244 -6.82 12.04 9.90
N SER A 245 -7.76 12.83 9.38
CA SER A 245 -9.20 12.47 9.30
C SER A 245 -9.82 12.94 7.99
N ASP A 246 -11.00 12.40 7.65
CA ASP A 246 -11.83 12.80 6.49
C ASP A 246 -11.17 12.60 5.11
N GLY A 247 -10.06 11.88 5.05
CA GLY A 247 -9.35 11.58 3.80
C GLY A 247 -9.86 10.33 3.09
N THR A 248 -9.41 10.19 1.84
CA THR A 248 -9.62 9.02 0.99
C THR A 248 -8.28 8.39 0.62
N ALA A 249 -8.25 7.08 0.40
CA ALA A 249 -7.02 6.39 0.02
C ALA A 249 -7.32 5.17 -0.88
N GLU A 250 -6.31 4.72 -1.61
CA GLU A 250 -6.41 3.47 -2.39
C GLU A 250 -5.58 2.36 -1.75
N LEU A 251 -6.17 1.18 -1.64
CA LEU A 251 -5.53 -0.04 -1.15
C LEU A 251 -5.54 -1.10 -2.26
N PHE A 252 -4.36 -1.64 -2.56
CA PHE A 252 -4.19 -2.78 -3.44
C PHE A 252 -3.82 -4.02 -2.63
N ILE A 253 -4.55 -5.11 -2.83
CA ILE A 253 -4.33 -6.40 -2.20
C ILE A 253 -4.14 -7.44 -3.30
N ASN A 254 -3.03 -8.19 -3.25
CA ASN A 254 -2.80 -9.31 -4.16
C ASN A 254 -2.78 -10.61 -3.38
N VAL A 255 -3.54 -11.59 -3.86
CA VAL A 255 -3.65 -12.92 -3.25
C VAL A 255 -3.61 -13.99 -4.33
N PRO A 256 -2.93 -15.14 -4.14
CA PRO A 256 -2.88 -16.20 -5.13
C PRO A 256 -4.27 -16.71 -5.51
N ASP A 257 -4.47 -17.14 -6.75
CA ASP A 257 -5.77 -17.65 -7.20
C ASP A 257 -6.09 -19.07 -6.71
N ASP A 258 -5.08 -19.78 -6.20
CA ASP A 258 -5.18 -21.09 -5.57
C ASP A 258 -5.58 -21.06 -4.08
N ILE A 259 -5.97 -19.89 -3.55
CA ILE A 259 -6.51 -19.82 -2.18
C ILE A 259 -7.80 -20.63 -2.03
N SER A 260 -7.98 -21.24 -0.86
CA SER A 260 -9.15 -22.07 -0.61
C SER A 260 -10.45 -21.24 -0.60
N GLU A 261 -11.57 -21.86 -0.99
CA GLU A 261 -12.89 -21.21 -0.94
C GLU A 261 -13.25 -20.71 0.46
N ASN A 262 -12.75 -21.36 1.51
CA ASN A 262 -12.96 -20.89 2.86
C ASN A 262 -12.13 -19.63 3.19
N ASP A 263 -10.90 -19.53 2.68
CA ASP A 263 -10.07 -18.34 2.88
C ASP A 263 -10.62 -17.16 2.06
N LYS A 264 -11.17 -17.42 0.86
CA LYS A 264 -11.94 -16.44 0.09
C LYS A 264 -13.09 -15.85 0.91
N LYS A 265 -13.89 -16.71 1.56
CA LYS A 265 -14.99 -16.25 2.46
C LYS A 265 -14.48 -15.43 3.63
N CYS A 266 -13.43 -15.90 4.30
CA CYS A 266 -12.87 -15.20 5.46
C CYS A 266 -12.32 -13.83 5.06
N LEU A 267 -11.61 -13.74 3.92
CA LEU A 267 -11.09 -12.49 3.41
C LEU A 267 -12.21 -11.55 2.94
N SER A 268 -13.27 -12.05 2.30
CA SER A 268 -14.48 -11.26 2.02
C SER A 268 -15.10 -10.69 3.29
N ALA A 269 -15.21 -11.49 4.36
CA ALA A 269 -15.74 -11.02 5.63
C ALA A 269 -14.89 -9.89 6.23
N VAL A 270 -13.56 -9.99 6.15
CA VAL A 270 -12.65 -8.92 6.59
C VAL A 270 -12.83 -7.64 5.76
N ILE A 271 -13.00 -7.74 4.43
CA ILE A 271 -13.26 -6.60 3.55
C ILE A 271 -14.61 -5.95 3.90
N PHE A 272 -15.62 -6.75 4.24
CA PHE A 272 -16.92 -6.23 4.66
C PHE A 272 -16.84 -5.56 6.02
N ASP A 273 -16.10 -6.13 6.97
CA ASP A 273 -15.82 -5.48 8.25
C ASP A 273 -15.08 -4.15 8.07
N LEU A 274 -14.18 -4.05 7.09
CA LEU A 274 -13.57 -2.78 6.71
C LEU A 274 -14.64 -1.79 6.20
N ASN A 275 -15.56 -2.22 5.34
CA ASN A 275 -16.63 -1.36 4.83
C ASN A 275 -17.60 -0.87 5.94
N LEU A 276 -17.91 -1.74 6.89
CA LEU A 276 -18.81 -1.47 8.01
C LEU A 276 -18.14 -0.71 9.15
N GLY A 277 -16.84 -0.39 9.05
CA GLY A 277 -16.06 0.25 10.11
C GLY A 277 -15.80 -0.63 11.34
N LEU A 278 -15.97 -1.96 11.20
CA LEU A 278 -15.71 -2.96 12.24
C LEU A 278 -14.24 -3.40 12.29
N LEU A 279 -13.50 -3.16 11.21
CA LEU A 279 -12.04 -3.28 11.18
C LEU A 279 -11.38 -1.92 11.39
N SER A 280 -10.62 -1.79 12.47
CA SER A 280 -9.79 -0.61 12.74
C SER A 280 -8.36 -0.81 12.25
N VAL A 281 -7.76 0.22 11.64
CA VAL A 281 -6.37 0.22 11.18
C VAL A 281 -5.54 1.24 11.96
N GLY A 282 -4.30 0.88 12.29
CA GLY A 282 -3.39 1.74 13.06
C GLY A 282 -3.59 1.67 14.57
N GLY A 283 -3.05 2.66 15.28
CA GLY A 283 -3.11 2.76 16.74
C GLY A 283 -4.46 3.28 17.25
N LEU A 284 -4.69 3.17 18.56
CA LEU A 284 -5.82 3.78 19.28
C LEU A 284 -7.23 3.35 18.83
N ALA A 285 -7.37 2.17 18.22
CA ALA A 285 -8.67 1.58 17.89
C ALA A 285 -9.67 1.53 19.08
N SER A 286 -9.19 1.38 20.32
CA SER A 286 -10.02 1.40 21.55
C SER A 286 -10.71 2.74 21.81
N VAL A 287 -10.31 3.80 21.12
CA VAL A 287 -10.92 5.14 21.17
C VAL A 287 -11.61 5.48 19.84
N GLY A 288 -11.89 4.48 19.00
CA GLY A 288 -12.65 4.64 17.76
C GLY A 288 -11.85 5.13 16.56
N HIS A 289 -10.52 5.12 16.60
CA HIS A 289 -9.67 5.53 15.47
C HIS A 289 -9.54 4.44 14.40
N GLY A 290 -9.25 4.88 13.16
CA GLY A 290 -8.85 4.00 12.07
C GLY A 290 -9.98 3.24 11.40
N MET A 291 -11.21 3.74 11.49
CA MET A 291 -12.37 3.15 10.81
C MET A 291 -12.49 3.71 9.39
N PHE A 292 -12.91 2.86 8.46
CA PHE A 292 -13.11 3.22 7.07
C PHE A 292 -14.49 2.76 6.57
N SER A 293 -14.86 3.24 5.39
CA SER A 293 -15.83 2.58 4.50
C SER A 293 -15.22 2.41 3.13
N ILE A 294 -15.78 1.53 2.32
CA ILE A 294 -15.36 1.32 0.93
C ILE A 294 -16.27 2.15 0.02
N GLU A 295 -15.67 2.99 -0.81
CA GLU A 295 -16.39 3.74 -1.86
C GLU A 295 -16.51 2.91 -3.12
N ASN A 296 -15.43 2.23 -3.53
CA ASN A 296 -15.41 1.34 -4.69
C ASN A 296 -14.50 0.14 -4.42
N ILE A 297 -14.86 -1.01 -4.99
CA ILE A 297 -14.00 -2.20 -5.00
C ILE A 297 -14.03 -2.86 -6.37
N SER A 298 -12.86 -3.24 -6.88
CA SER A 298 -12.73 -4.03 -8.09
C SER A 298 -11.81 -5.24 -7.87
N VAL A 299 -12.13 -6.35 -8.50
CA VAL A 299 -11.30 -7.57 -8.50
C VAL A 299 -10.92 -7.89 -9.93
N ASN A 300 -9.61 -7.99 -10.20
CA ASN A 300 -9.04 -8.17 -11.54
C ASN A 300 -9.59 -7.15 -12.55
N GLY A 301 -9.70 -5.89 -12.13
CA GLY A 301 -10.22 -4.78 -12.93
C GLY A 301 -11.74 -4.77 -13.14
N THR A 302 -12.47 -5.78 -12.67
CA THR A 302 -13.94 -5.83 -12.73
C THR A 302 -14.54 -5.18 -11.49
N ASP A 303 -15.45 -4.21 -11.66
CA ASP A 303 -16.16 -3.58 -10.55
C ASP A 303 -17.03 -4.59 -9.79
N LYS A 304 -16.88 -4.60 -8.46
CA LYS A 304 -17.56 -5.48 -7.50
C LYS A 304 -18.27 -4.70 -6.39
N THR A 305 -18.42 -3.39 -6.55
CA THR A 305 -19.00 -2.53 -5.51
C THR A 305 -20.41 -2.96 -5.09
N TYR A 306 -21.22 -3.45 -6.05
CA TYR A 306 -22.56 -4.00 -5.78
C TYR A 306 -22.58 -5.15 -4.77
N CYS A 307 -21.48 -5.90 -4.61
CA CYS A 307 -21.39 -7.00 -3.65
C CYS A 307 -21.49 -6.50 -2.21
N LEU A 308 -20.98 -5.30 -1.93
CA LEU A 308 -21.03 -4.70 -0.60
C LEU A 308 -22.47 -4.35 -0.20
N GLU A 309 -23.25 -3.79 -1.13
CA GLU A 309 -24.66 -3.41 -0.90
C GLU A 309 -25.56 -4.62 -0.67
N LYS A 310 -25.34 -5.69 -1.45
CA LYS A 310 -26.15 -6.93 -1.37
C LYS A 310 -25.70 -7.89 -0.27
N ASN A 311 -24.66 -7.52 0.46
CA ASN A 311 -23.94 -8.39 1.36
C ASN A 311 -23.49 -9.73 0.72
N ASP A 312 -23.09 -9.70 -0.55
CA ASP A 312 -22.70 -10.88 -1.32
C ASP A 312 -21.19 -11.14 -1.18
N LEU A 313 -20.80 -11.86 -0.12
CA LEU A 313 -19.40 -12.21 0.13
C LEU A 313 -18.77 -13.01 -1.01
N TYR A 314 -19.56 -13.79 -1.76
CA TYR A 314 -19.09 -14.67 -2.82
C TYR A 314 -18.90 -13.93 -4.14
N GLY A 315 -19.74 -12.93 -4.40
CA GLY A 315 -19.70 -12.15 -5.63
C GLY A 315 -18.38 -11.42 -5.88
N LEU A 316 -17.60 -11.15 -4.82
CA LEU A 316 -16.26 -10.56 -4.94
C LEU A 316 -15.31 -11.42 -5.79
N TRP A 317 -15.45 -12.75 -5.73
CA TRP A 317 -14.51 -13.70 -6.35
C TRP A 317 -14.99 -14.27 -7.69
N ARG A 318 -16.23 -13.95 -8.09
CA ARG A 318 -16.88 -14.48 -9.30
C ARG A 318 -16.66 -13.60 -10.52
#